data_AF-A0A9X1VCA8-F1
#
_entry.id   AF-A0A9X1VCA8-F1
#
_cell.length_a   1.000
_cell.length_b   1.000
_cell.length_c   1.000
_cell.angle_alpha   90.00
_cell.angle_beta   90.00
_cell.angle_gamma   90.00
#
_symmetry.space_group_name_H-M   'P 1'
#
loop_
_entity.id
_entity.type
_entity.pdbx_description
1 polymer ?
#
loop_
_entity_poly.entity_id
_entity_poly.type
_entity_poly.pdbx_seq_one_letter_code
_entity_poly.pdbx_strand_id
1 'polypeptide(L)' 'MEYLNAKALAASILYSLLGIVILVISFYLFNKLTPGTLRKEILEEHNTALAILGAAFMLAVALIISAAIHG' A
#
# COMPACT_ATOMS: atom_id res chain seq x y z
N MET A 1 -24.83 21.50 -13.81
CA MET A 1 -23.41 21.45 -14.22
C MET A 1 -22.54 22.00 -13.09
N GLU A 2 -22.60 21.36 -11.93
CA GLU A 2 -21.81 21.71 -10.73
C GLU A 2 -21.26 20.41 -10.12
N TYR A 3 -20.77 19.53 -11.00
CA TYR A 3 -20.26 18.20 -10.63
C TYR A 3 -18.73 18.17 -10.52
N LEU A 4 -18.05 19.24 -10.94
CA LEU A 4 -16.60 19.39 -10.89
C LEU A 4 -16.23 20.51 -9.92
N ASN A 5 -16.26 20.19 -8.63
CA ASN A 5 -15.67 21.07 -7.63
C ASN A 5 -14.15 20.88 -7.68
N ALA A 6 -13.45 21.84 -8.31
CA ALA A 6 -11.99 21.79 -8.47
C ALA A 6 -11.25 21.55 -7.14
N LYS A 7 -11.80 22.03 -6.02
CA LYS A 7 -11.24 21.79 -4.68
C LYS A 7 -11.38 20.33 -4.26
N ALA A 8 -12.54 19.72 -4.50
CA ALA A 8 -12.77 18.31 -4.19
C ALA A 8 -11.88 17.40 -5.04
N LEU A 9 -11.76 17.69 -6.33
CA LEU A 9 -10.88 16.93 -7.24
C LEU A 9 -9.41 17.04 -6.81
N ALA A 10 -8.94 18.25 -6.50
CA ALA A 10 -7.58 18.47 -6.02
C ALA A 10 -7.32 17.70 -4.70
N ALA A 11 -8.27 17.73 -3.76
CA ALA A 11 -8.18 16.98 -2.52
C ALA A 11 -8.11 15.47 -2.76
N SER A 12 -8.98 14.89 -3.61
CA SER A 12 -8.96 13.46 -3.94
C SER A 12 -7.63 13.02 -4.56
N ILE A 13 -7.08 13.84 -5.47
CA ILE A 13 -5.77 13.56 -6.08
C ILE A 13 -4.66 13.61 -5.02
N LEU A 14 -4.65 14.63 -4.15
CA LEU A 14 -3.66 14.76 -3.08
C LEU A 14 -3.70 13.58 -2.11
N TYR A 15 -4.88 13.21 -1.61
CA TYR A 15 -5.02 12.11 -0.66
C TYR A 15 -4.73 10.73 -1.28
N SER A 16 -5.11 10.51 -2.54
CA SER A 16 -4.76 9.25 -3.24
C SER A 16 -3.25 9.13 -3.46
N LEU A 17 -2.57 10.21 -3.86
CA LEU A 17 -1.10 10.25 -3.95
C LEU A 17 -0.44 10.00 -2.61
N LEU A 18 -0.93 10.64 -1.54
CA LEU A 18 -0.42 10.41 -0.19
C LEU A 18 -0.54 8.94 0.21
N GLY A 19 -1.70 8.33 -0.02
CA GLY A 19 -1.94 6.92 0.25
C GLY A 19 -0.98 6.00 -0.52
N ILE A 20 -0.75 6.27 -1.81
CA ILE A 20 0.21 5.52 -2.64
C ILE A 20 1.63 5.64 -2.05
N VAL A 21 2.06 6.85 -1.69
CA VAL A 21 3.38 7.08 -1.10
C VAL A 21 3.56 6.29 0.20
N ILE A 22 2.57 6.33 1.09
CA ILE A 22 2.60 5.58 2.35
C ILE A 22 2.66 4.07 2.10
N LEU A 23 1.90 3.58 1.12
CA LEU A 23 1.87 2.16 0.77
C LEU A 23 3.21 1.68 0.21
N VAL A 24 3.85 2.47 -0.66
CA VAL A 24 5.19 2.19 -1.20
C VAL A 24 6.24 2.19 -0.09
N ILE A 25 6.22 3.18 0.80
CA ILE A 25 7.15 3.25 1.94
C ILE A 25 6.97 2.04 2.85
N SER A 26 5.71 1.69 3.16
CA SER A 26 5.38 0.52 3.99
C SER A 26 5.88 -0.77 3.36
N PHE A 27 5.69 -0.96 2.05
CA PHE A 27 6.21 -2.12 1.33
C PHE A 27 7.74 -2.18 1.35
N TYR A 28 8.41 -1.04 1.15
CA TYR A 28 9.88 -0.97 1.22
C TYR A 28 10.38 -1.34 2.62
N LEU A 29 9.73 -0.85 3.67
CA LEU A 29 10.03 -1.21 5.06
C LEU A 29 9.83 -2.71 5.29
N PHE A 30 8.70 -3.26 4.83
CA PHE A 30 8.39 -4.68 4.95
C PHE A 30 9.44 -5.56 4.26
N ASN A 31 9.85 -5.20 3.04
CA ASN A 31 10.93 -5.90 2.34
C ASN A 31 12.27 -5.81 3.08
N LYS A 32 12.56 -4.68 3.74
CA LYS A 32 13.80 -4.51 4.51
C LYS A 32 13.79 -5.27 5.84
N LEU A 33 12.62 -5.38 6.48
CA LEU A 33 12.44 -6.12 7.73
C LEU A 33 12.42 -7.63 7.52
N THR A 34 11.96 -8.07 6.35
CA THR A 34 11.96 -9.48 5.98
C THR A 34 13.39 -9.94 5.69
N PRO A 35 13.92 -10.96 6.40
CA PRO A 35 15.23 -11.51 6.10
C PRO A 35 15.21 -12.23 4.74
N GLY A 36 16.18 -11.92 3.87
CA GLY A 36 16.18 -12.36 2.46
C GLY A 36 15.50 -11.33 1.53
N THR A 37 15.51 -11.58 0.22
CA THR A 37 14.77 -10.72 -0.72
C THR A 37 13.42 -11.36 -0.99
N LEU A 38 12.32 -10.59 -0.81
CA LEU A 38 10.96 -11.07 -1.12
C LEU A 38 10.88 -11.69 -2.52
N ARG A 39 11.58 -11.08 -3.48
CA ARG A 39 11.65 -11.59 -4.85
C ARG A 39 12.26 -12.98 -4.92
N LYS A 40 13.40 -13.23 -4.26
CA LYS A 40 14.04 -14.55 -4.28
C LYS A 40 13.13 -15.57 -3.61
N GLU A 41 12.62 -15.25 -2.43
CA GLU A 41 11.85 -16.22 -1.66
C GLU A 41 10.52 -16.59 -2.33
N ILE A 42 9.87 -15.63 -2.99
CA ILE A 42 8.58 -15.87 -3.67
C ILE A 42 8.79 -16.48 -5.06
N LEU A 43 9.74 -16.00 -5.87
CA LEU A 43 9.89 -16.44 -7.26
C LEU A 43 10.81 -17.66 -7.41
N GLU A 44 11.87 -17.78 -6.63
CA GLU A 44 12.86 -18.86 -6.77
C GLU A 44 12.58 -20.00 -5.78
N GLU A 45 12.36 -19.68 -4.52
CA GLU A 45 12.12 -20.67 -3.46
C GLU A 45 10.63 -21.06 -3.33
N HIS A 46 9.74 -20.44 -4.12
CA HIS A 46 8.31 -20.69 -4.13
C HIS A 46 7.65 -20.63 -2.73
N ASN A 47 8.10 -19.72 -1.87
CA ASN A 47 7.60 -19.56 -0.52
C ASN A 47 6.22 -18.89 -0.50
N THR A 48 5.18 -19.70 -0.65
CA THR A 48 3.78 -19.26 -0.61
C THR A 48 3.38 -18.61 0.71
N ALA A 49 3.98 -19.03 1.83
CA ALA A 49 3.69 -18.44 3.13
C ALA A 49 4.10 -16.96 3.17
N LEU A 50 5.27 -16.64 2.61
CA LEU A 50 5.75 -15.26 2.51
C LEU A 50 4.91 -14.43 1.52
N ALA A 51 4.46 -15.04 0.42
CA ALA A 51 3.56 -14.39 -0.52
C ALA A 51 2.21 -14.01 0.13
N ILE A 52 1.61 -14.94 0.89
CA ILE A 52 0.37 -14.68 1.63
C ILE A 52 0.59 -13.60 2.70
N LEU A 53 1.70 -13.65 3.44
CA LEU A 53 2.03 -12.64 4.44
C LEU A 53 2.18 -11.25 3.81
N GLY A 54 2.89 -11.15 2.68
CA GLY A 54 3.05 -9.90 1.94
C GLY A 54 1.71 -9.35 1.44
N ALA A 55 0.83 -10.20 0.90
CA ALA A 55 -0.50 -9.81 0.49
C ALA A 55 -1.36 -9.31 1.67
N ALA A 56 -1.35 -10.05 2.79
CA ALA A 56 -2.07 -9.66 4.01
C ALA A 56 -1.55 -8.33 4.59
N PHE A 57 -0.24 -8.12 4.56
CA PHE A 57 0.39 -6.87 4.97
C PHE A 57 -0.06 -5.69 4.10
N MET A 58 -0.04 -5.84 2.78
CA MET A 58 -0.51 -4.79 1.86
C MET A 58 -1.98 -4.44 2.09
N LEU A 59 -2.84 -5.45 2.32
CA LEU A 59 -4.25 -5.24 2.67
C LEU A 59 -4.41 -4.50 3.99
N ALA A 60 -3.65 -4.88 5.02
CA ALA A 60 -3.70 -4.21 6.32
C ALA A 60 -3.32 -2.73 6.22
N VAL A 61 -2.25 -2.40 5.48
CA VAL A 61 -1.83 -1.01 5.26
C VAL A 61 -2.88 -0.23 4.48
N ALA A 62 -3.46 -0.82 3.43
CA ALA A 62 -4.53 -0.18 2.65
C ALA A 62 -5.76 0.14 3.52
N LEU A 63 -6.15 -0.78 4.40
CA LEU A 63 -7.26 -0.56 5.34
C LEU A 63 -6.97 0.55 6.35
N ILE A 64 -5.74 0.62 6.90
CA ILE A 64 -5.33 1.70 7.81
C ILE A 64 -5.41 3.06 7.10
N ILE A 65 -4.91 3.15 5.85
CA ILE A 65 -4.99 4.37 5.05
C ILE A 65 -6.44 4.74 4.79
N SER A 66 -7.28 3.77 4.41
CA SER A 66 -8.71 4.00 4.19
C SER A 66 -9.40 4.54 5.45
N ALA A 67 -9.12 3.95 6.61
CA ALA A 67 -9.67 4.40 7.89
C ALA A 67 -9.17 5.80 8.28
N ALA A 68 -7.91 6.14 7.99
CA ALA A 68 -7.34 7.44 8.29
C ALA A 68 -7.91 8.56 7.40
N ILE A 69 -8.29 8.27 6.15
CA ILE A 69 -8.87 9.24 5.22
C ILE A 69 -10.36 9.47 5.49
N HIS A 70 -11.09 8.45 5.93
CA HIS A 70 -12.53 8.51 6.21
C HIS A 70 -12.87 8.81 7.68
N GLY A 71 -11.86 8.93 8.55
CA GLY A 71 -11.98 9.21 9.97
C GLY A 71 -12.14 10.68 10.33
#